data_AF-A0A956WH70-F1
#
_entry.id   AF-A0A956WH70-F1
#
_cell.length_a   1.000
_cell.length_b   1.000
_cell.length_c   1.000
_cell.angle_alpha   90.00
_cell.angle_beta   90.00
_cell.angle_gamma   90.00
#
_symmetry.space_group_name_H-M   'P 1'
#
loop_
_entity.id
_entity.type
_entity.pdbx_description
1 polymer ?
#
loop_
_entity_poly.entity_id
_entity_poly.type
_entity_poly.pdbx_seq_one_letter_code
_entity_poly.pdbx_strand_id
1 'polypeptide(L)'
;ILPNTMTPVLVKISMDIGFAILSAAGLSFIGIGAQPPTPEWGAMVSLGRLYMPDWWWIATFPGLAIFLAVFAFNMLGDGMRDALDPRAQG
;
A
#
# COMPACT_ATOMS: atom_id res chain seq x y z
N ILE A 1 -22.83 -19.76 17.27
CA ILE A 1 -22.95 -19.34 15.86
C ILE A 1 -21.80 -18.37 15.58
N LEU A 2 -20.70 -18.69 14.91
CA LEU A 2 -19.83 -19.88 14.84
C LEU A 2 -18.45 -19.24 14.54
N PRO A 3 -17.32 -19.65 15.15
CA PRO A 3 -15.99 -18.99 15.04
C PRO A 3 -15.35 -18.96 13.64
N ASN A 4 -16.13 -19.23 12.59
CA ASN A 4 -15.70 -19.49 11.22
C ASN A 4 -15.73 -18.24 10.31
N THR A 5 -16.10 -17.07 10.84
CA THR A 5 -16.10 -15.79 10.10
C THR A 5 -14.87 -14.93 10.34
N MET A 6 -14.04 -15.24 11.34
CA MET A 6 -12.81 -14.47 11.62
C MET A 6 -11.79 -14.57 10.49
N THR A 7 -11.70 -15.76 9.91
CA THR A 7 -10.86 -16.14 8.77
C THR A 7 -11.00 -15.18 7.57
N PRO A 8 -12.19 -15.01 6.94
CA PRO A 8 -12.36 -14.07 5.83
C PRO A 8 -12.27 -12.59 6.25
N VAL A 9 -12.54 -12.24 7.50
CA VAL A 9 -12.41 -10.86 8.00
C VAL A 9 -10.95 -10.43 8.06
N LEU A 10 -10.05 -11.30 8.52
CA LEU A 10 -8.61 -11.00 8.58
C LEU A 10 -7.98 -10.84 7.19
N VAL A 11 -8.41 -11.66 6.24
CA VAL A 11 -8.00 -11.56 4.82
C VAL A 11 -8.48 -10.24 4.22
N LYS A 12 -9.74 -9.86 4.49
CA LYS A 12 -10.30 -8.58 4.04
C LYS A 12 -9.55 -7.38 4.61
N ILE A 13 -9.24 -7.40 5.91
CA ILE A 13 -8.45 -6.33 6.56
C ILE A 13 -7.08 -6.15 5.89
N SER A 14 -6.43 -7.25 5.50
CA SER A 14 -5.11 -7.20 4.85
C SER A 14 -5.17 -6.56 3.46
N MET A 15 -6.19 -6.89 2.67
CA MET A 15 -6.43 -6.25 1.36
C MET A 15 -6.81 -4.76 1.50
N ASP A 16 -7.61 -4.42 2.52
CA ASP A 16 -8.04 -3.04 2.79
C ASP A 16 -6.84 -2.14 3.15
N ILE A 17 -5.82 -2.68 3.83
CA ILE A 17 -4.57 -1.94 4.16
C ILE A 17 -3.83 -1.53 2.88
N GLY A 18 -3.68 -2.44 1.90
CA GLY A 18 -3.03 -2.13 0.63
C GLY A 18 -3.76 -1.01 -0.12
N PHE A 19 -5.09 -1.07 -0.15
CA PHE A 19 -5.92 -0.01 -0.74
C PHE A 19 -5.81 1.32 0.01
N ALA A 20 -5.79 1.30 1.34
CA ALA A 20 -5.63 2.49 2.17
C ALA A 20 -4.29 3.19 1.93
N ILE A 21 -3.19 2.44 1.84
CA ILE A 21 -1.86 2.98 1.53
C ILE A 21 -1.85 3.65 0.16
N LEU A 22 -2.37 2.97 -0.87
CA LEU A 22 -2.42 3.52 -2.22
C LEU A 22 -3.30 4.78 -2.30
N SER A 23 -4.43 4.77 -1.59
CA SER A 23 -5.34 5.92 -1.52
C SER A 23 -4.70 7.12 -0.82
N ALA A 24 -4.02 6.89 0.31
CA ALA A 24 -3.30 7.93 1.05
C ALA A 24 -2.14 8.51 0.22
N ALA A 25 -1.37 7.65 -0.45
CA ALA A 25 -0.30 8.08 -1.35
C ALA A 25 -0.85 8.88 -2.55
N GLY A 26 -1.99 8.46 -3.13
CA GLY A 26 -2.65 9.17 -4.22
C GLY A 26 -3.20 10.55 -3.82
N LEU A 27 -3.82 10.65 -2.65
CA LEU A 27 -4.27 11.94 -2.09
C LEU A 27 -3.07 12.87 -1.83
N SER A 28 -1.99 12.31 -1.29
CA SER A 28 -0.77 13.09 -1.02
C SER A 28 -0.04 13.50 -2.28
N PHE A 29 -0.08 12.66 -3.31
CA PHE A 29 0.43 12.97 -4.63
C PHE A 29 -0.25 14.22 -5.26
N ILE A 30 -1.55 14.41 -5.01
CA ILE A 30 -2.32 15.58 -5.48
C ILE A 30 -2.17 16.80 -4.53
N GLY A 31 -1.49 16.63 -3.39
CA GLY A 31 -1.19 17.72 -2.45
C GLY A 31 -2.16 17.83 -1.27
N ILE A 32 -3.05 16.86 -1.07
CA ILE A 32 -3.98 16.78 0.09
C ILE A 32 -3.34 16.00 1.26
N GLY A 33 -2.08 15.60 1.09
CA GLY A 33 -1.31 14.83 2.07
C GLY A 33 -0.62 15.68 3.12
N ALA A 34 0.24 15.02 3.89
CA ALA A 34 1.06 15.68 4.88
C ALA A 34 2.00 16.70 4.18
N GLN A 35 1.98 17.94 4.66
CA GLN A 35 2.77 19.03 4.09
C GLN A 35 4.18 19.03 4.67
N PRO A 36 5.19 19.53 3.93
CA PRO A 36 6.52 19.77 4.49
C PRO A 36 6.40 20.55 5.82
N PRO A 37 7.12 20.16 6.89
CA PRO A 37 8.38 19.39 6.94
C PRO A 37 8.22 17.88 7.15
N THR A 38 7.00 17.33 7.21
CA THR A 38 6.83 15.90 7.43
C THR A 38 7.15 15.11 6.16
N PRO A 39 7.99 14.05 6.23
CA PRO A 39 8.29 13.23 5.07
C PRO A 39 7.05 12.40 4.70
N GLU A 40 6.55 12.58 3.49
CA GLU A 40 5.40 11.85 2.96
C GLU A 40 5.71 11.38 1.53
N TRP A 41 5.59 10.07 1.28
CA TRP A 41 6.08 9.46 0.05
C TRP A 41 5.29 9.89 -1.19
N GLY A 42 3.96 10.03 -1.12
CA GLY A 42 3.15 10.45 -2.26
C GLY A 42 3.47 11.88 -2.74
N ALA A 43 3.65 12.81 -1.81
CA ALA A 43 4.06 14.19 -2.04
C ALA A 43 5.49 14.26 -2.58
N MET A 44 6.41 13.41 -2.09
CA MET A 44 7.76 13.32 -2.63
C MET A 44 7.78 12.83 -4.09
N VAL A 45 6.91 11.88 -4.47
CA VAL A 45 6.75 11.48 -5.88
C VAL A 45 6.26 12.66 -6.73
N SER A 46 5.34 13.48 -6.20
CA SER A 46 4.84 14.68 -6.87
C SER A 46 5.92 15.74 -7.07
N LEU A 47 6.69 16.02 -6.02
CA LEU A 47 7.81 16.96 -6.04
C LEU A 47 8.92 16.50 -7.00
N GLY A 48 9.22 15.21 -7.07
CA GLY A 48 10.24 14.67 -7.96
C GLY A 48 9.98 14.93 -9.45
N ARG A 49 8.73 15.22 -9.85
CA ARG A 49 8.40 15.62 -11.24
C ARG A 49 9.02 16.97 -11.62
N LEU A 50 9.20 17.88 -10.66
CA LEU A 50 9.81 19.20 -10.89
C LEU A 50 11.31 19.12 -11.16
N TYR A 51 11.95 18.05 -10.70
CA TYR A 51 13.39 17.85 -10.83
C TYR A 51 13.76 16.83 -11.92
N MET A 52 12.78 16.39 -12.73
CA MET A 52 13.00 15.43 -13.80
C MET A 52 13.41 16.18 -15.10
N PRO A 53 14.43 15.72 -15.84
CA PRO A 53 15.16 14.46 -15.71
C PRO A 53 16.38 14.47 -14.76
N ASP A 54 16.87 15.64 -14.35
CA ASP A 54 18.16 15.76 -13.68
C ASP A 54 18.26 14.90 -12.40
N TRP A 55 17.25 14.95 -11.53
CA TRP A 55 17.23 14.26 -10.23
C TRP A 55 16.04 13.28 -10.15
N TRP A 56 15.94 12.40 -11.15
CA TRP A 56 14.89 11.39 -11.29
C TRP A 56 14.68 10.53 -10.03
N TRP A 57 15.74 10.29 -9.25
CA TRP A 57 15.71 9.46 -8.05
C TRP A 57 14.77 10.00 -6.95
N ILE A 58 14.50 11.31 -6.93
CA ILE A 58 13.58 11.92 -5.96
C ILE A 58 12.16 11.34 -6.11
N ALA A 59 11.72 11.08 -7.35
CA ALA A 59 10.43 10.46 -7.59
C ALA A 59 10.49 8.92 -7.47
N THR A 60 11.59 8.31 -7.91
CA THR A 60 11.70 6.85 -8.02
C THR A 60 11.78 6.15 -6.67
N PHE A 61 12.58 6.63 -5.71
CA PHE A 61 12.73 5.96 -4.41
C PHE A 61 11.41 5.94 -3.60
N PRO A 62 10.69 7.06 -3.43
CA PRO A 62 9.40 7.05 -2.74
C PRO A 62 8.34 6.22 -3.49
N GLY A 63 8.35 6.26 -4.83
CA GLY A 63 7.46 5.41 -5.64
C GLY A 63 7.71 3.92 -5.43
N LEU A 64 8.99 3.51 -5.36
CA LEU A 64 9.38 2.14 -5.04
C LEU A 64 9.03 1.75 -3.61
N ALA A 65 9.17 2.66 -2.64
CA ALA A 65 8.78 2.40 -1.25
C ALA A 65 7.27 2.14 -1.12
N ILE A 66 6.43 2.96 -1.78
CA ILE A 66 4.98 2.74 -1.84
C ILE A 66 4.67 1.40 -2.50
N PHE A 67 5.30 1.11 -3.65
CA PHE A 67 5.11 -0.16 -4.35
C PHE A 67 5.45 -1.37 -3.46
N LEU A 68 6.62 -1.36 -2.82
CA LEU A 68 7.05 -2.45 -1.95
C LEU A 68 6.15 -2.62 -0.73
N ALA A 69 5.69 -1.53 -0.12
CA ALA A 69 4.77 -1.58 1.01
C ALA A 69 3.43 -2.21 0.59
N VAL A 70 2.83 -1.71 -0.50
CA VAL A 70 1.57 -2.25 -1.03
C VAL A 70 1.75 -3.71 -1.43
N PHE A 71 2.85 -4.06 -2.09
CA PHE A 71 3.16 -5.42 -2.50
C PHE A 71 3.31 -6.37 -1.30
N ALA A 72 4.04 -5.97 -0.26
CA ALA A 72 4.22 -6.78 0.94
C ALA A 72 2.89 -7.03 1.67
N PHE A 73 2.04 -6.00 1.82
CA PHE A 73 0.73 -6.16 2.45
C PHE A 73 -0.24 -7.00 1.60
N ASN A 74 -0.20 -6.86 0.26
CA ASN A 74 -1.00 -7.71 -0.62
C ASN A 74 -0.54 -9.17 -0.53
N MET A 75 0.77 -9.44 -0.61
CA MET A 75 1.30 -10.81 -0.46
C MET A 75 0.98 -11.41 0.92
N LEU A 76 1.04 -10.61 1.99
CA LEU A 76 0.65 -11.07 3.32
C LEU A 76 -0.84 -11.43 3.35
N GLY A 77 -1.70 -10.62 2.75
CA GLY A 77 -3.13 -10.89 2.63
C GLY A 77 -3.43 -12.16 1.83
N ASP A 78 -2.73 -12.36 0.71
CA ASP A 78 -2.85 -13.56 -0.12
C ASP A 78 -2.32 -14.80 0.60
N GLY A 79 -1.15 -14.72 1.25
CA GLY A 79 -0.60 -15.83 2.03
C GLY A 79 -1.48 -16.20 3.23
N MET A 80 -2.07 -15.20 3.89
CA MET A 80 -3.08 -15.43 4.93
C MET A 80 -4.33 -16.08 4.34
N ARG A 81 -4.81 -15.61 3.17
CA ARG A 81 -5.95 -16.22 2.48
C ARG A 81 -5.70 -17.68 2.16
N ASP A 82 -4.54 -18.01 1.61
CA ASP A 82 -4.17 -19.38 1.23
C ASP A 82 -4.06 -20.30 2.46
N ALA A 83 -3.49 -19.81 3.57
CA ALA A 83 -3.42 -20.56 4.82
C ALA A 83 -4.79 -20.80 5.48
N LEU A 84 -5.76 -19.94 5.15
CA LEU A 84 -7.06 -19.86 5.80
C LEU A 84 -8.20 -20.40 4.93
N ASP A 85 -7.98 -20.63 3.63
CA ASP A 85 -8.99 -21.16 2.71
C ASP A 85 -9.16 -22.69 2.92
N PRO A 86 -10.29 -23.16 3.49
CA PRO A 86 -10.52 -24.59 3.74
C PRO A 86 -10.77 -25.37 2.45
N ARG A 87 -10.93 -24.69 1.31
CA ARG A 87 -11.31 -25.29 0.03
C ARG A 87 -10.16 -25.94 -0.73
N ALA A 88 -8.91 -25.78 -0.28
CA ALA A 88 -7.77 -26.52 -0.84
C ALA A 88 -7.75 -28.01 -0.45
N GLN A 89 -8.64 -28.45 0.45
CA GLN A 89 -8.74 -29.85 0.92
C GLN A 89 -9.94 -30.63 0.34
N GLY A 90 -10.57 -30.13 -0.73
CA GLY A 90 -11.71 -30.80 -1.40
C GLY A 90 -11.39 -31.23 -2.83
#